data_AF-A0ABD0P9A3-F1
#
_entry.id   AF-A0ABD0P9A3-F1
#
_cell.length_a   1.000
_cell.length_b   1.000
_cell.length_c   1.000
_cell.angle_alpha   90.00
_cell.angle_beta   90.00
_cell.angle_gamma   90.00
#
_symmetry.space_group_name_H-M   'P 1'
#
loop_
_entity.id
_entity.type
_entity.pdbx_description
1 polymer ?
#
loop_
_entity_poly.entity_id
_entity_poly.type
_entity_poly.pdbx_seq_one_letter_code
_entity_poly.pdbx_strand_id
1 'polypeptide(L)'
;MSSRGSYAHPPPTKTVIVFRNGDAFYPGRKFVINQRQSSTFDSFLNTVTRGITAHFGAVRNIYTPNKGHRVANLEQLVHGEIYVAAGSERLKKM
;
A
#
# COMPACT_ATOMS: atom_id res chain seq x y z
N MET A 1 8.07 -34.51 -25.96
CA MET A 1 8.89 -33.90 -24.91
C MET A 1 8.33 -32.51 -24.64
N SER A 2 8.20 -32.19 -23.36
CA SER A 2 7.37 -31.12 -22.79
C SER A 2 7.90 -29.70 -23.06
N SER A 3 7.00 -28.75 -23.24
CA SER A 3 7.25 -27.35 -22.87
C SER A 3 5.92 -26.66 -22.57
N ARG A 4 5.36 -27.01 -21.41
CA ARG A 4 4.27 -26.28 -20.77
C ARG A 4 4.90 -24.98 -20.27
N GLY A 5 4.68 -23.88 -21.00
CA GLY A 5 5.08 -22.55 -20.56
C GLY A 5 4.45 -22.28 -19.19
N SER A 6 5.25 -22.35 -18.14
CA SER A 6 4.86 -21.95 -16.81
C SER A 6 4.68 -20.44 -16.82
N TYR A 7 3.44 -19.98 -17.00
CA TYR A 7 3.04 -18.63 -16.63
C TYR A 7 3.47 -18.44 -15.17
N ALA A 8 4.55 -17.70 -14.95
CA ALA A 8 4.95 -17.29 -13.63
C ALA A 8 3.77 -16.50 -13.05
N HIS A 9 2.99 -17.14 -12.18
CA HIS A 9 1.93 -16.46 -11.46
C HIS A 9 2.58 -15.31 -10.70
N PRO A 10 2.08 -14.07 -10.81
CA PRO A 10 2.48 -13.04 -9.86
C PRO A 10 2.25 -13.60 -8.45
N PRO A 11 3.14 -13.29 -7.48
CA PRO A 11 3.02 -13.83 -6.14
C PRO A 11 1.59 -13.59 -5.62
N PRO A 12 0.91 -14.62 -5.08
CA PRO A 12 -0.53 -14.59 -4.81
C PRO A 12 -0.93 -13.49 -3.80
N THR A 13 0.04 -13.01 -3.03
CA THR A 13 -0.15 -11.97 -2.01
C THR A 13 1.08 -11.07 -1.91
N LYS A 14 0.86 -9.76 -1.80
CA LYS A 14 1.90 -8.77 -1.46
C LYS A 14 1.72 -8.37 0.00
N THR A 15 2.80 -8.15 0.74
CA THR A 15 2.74 -7.60 2.09
C THR A 15 3.49 -6.28 2.10
N VAL A 16 2.86 -5.23 2.60
CA VAL A 16 3.47 -3.89 2.68
C VAL A 16 3.32 -3.35 4.09
N ILE A 17 4.20 -2.44 4.49
CA ILE A 17 4.07 -1.70 5.74
C ILE A 17 3.66 -0.28 5.43
N VAL A 18 2.60 0.21 6.08
CA VAL A 18 2.07 1.55 5.84
C VAL A 18 2.18 2.41 7.10
N PHE A 19 2.82 3.56 6.97
CA PHE A 19 2.93 4.62 7.97
C PHE A 19 1.86 5.69 7.75
N ARG A 20 1.60 6.51 8.78
CA ARG A 20 0.67 7.64 8.72
C ARG A 20 1.44 8.92 8.42
N ASN A 21 1.06 9.66 7.39
CA ASN A 21 1.65 10.97 7.07
C ASN A 21 1.70 11.90 8.29
N GLY A 22 2.90 12.41 8.61
CA GLY A 22 3.13 13.34 9.71
C GLY A 22 3.06 12.76 11.12
N ASP A 23 3.02 11.43 11.30
CA ASP A 23 3.02 10.78 12.60
C ASP A 23 4.31 9.96 12.79
N ALA A 24 5.33 10.60 13.37
CA ALA A 24 6.65 10.00 13.60
C ALA A 24 6.65 8.92 14.69
N PHE A 25 5.61 8.87 15.53
CA PHE A 25 5.51 7.90 16.63
C PHE A 25 4.71 6.66 16.24
N TYR A 26 4.03 6.67 15.09
CA TYR A 26 3.34 5.50 14.59
C TYR A 26 4.32 4.48 14.02
N PRO A 27 4.38 3.23 14.54
CA PRO A 27 5.37 2.23 14.14
C PRO A 27 5.12 1.63 12.74
N GLY A 28 4.06 2.06 12.06
CA GLY A 28 3.60 1.45 10.81
C GLY A 28 2.74 0.20 11.05
N ARG A 29 1.91 -0.16 10.07
CA ARG A 29 1.08 -1.36 10.11
C ARG A 29 1.27 -2.20 8.85
N LYS A 30 1.38 -3.51 9.02
CA LYS A 30 1.45 -4.48 7.92
C LYS A 30 0.08 -4.70 7.29
N PHE A 31 0.03 -4.68 5.97
CA PHE A 31 -1.15 -4.99 5.17
C PHE A 31 -0.82 -6.08 4.16
N VAL A 32 -1.68 -7.11 4.11
CA VAL A 32 -1.61 -8.16 3.10
C VAL A 32 -2.59 -7.80 1.99
N ILE A 33 -2.07 -7.69 0.77
CA ILE A 33 -2.80 -7.41 -0.45
C ILE A 33 -2.92 -8.72 -1.20
N ASN A 34 -4.09 -9.33 -1.14
CA ASN A 34 -4.43 -10.44 -2.02
C ASN A 34 -5.03 -9.86 -3.30
N GLN A 35 -4.28 -9.86 -4.40
CA GLN A 35 -4.74 -9.27 -5.67
C GLN A 35 -6.01 -9.95 -6.22
N ARG A 36 -6.33 -11.17 -5.80
CA ARG A 36 -7.60 -11.85 -6.18
C ARG A 36 -8.80 -11.36 -5.37
N GLN A 37 -8.60 -10.86 -4.15
CA GLN A 37 -9.67 -10.42 -3.23
C GLN A 37 -9.79 -8.89 -3.12
N SER A 38 -8.66 -8.18 -3.23
CA SER A 38 -8.59 -6.72 -3.33
C SER A 38 -8.57 -6.38 -4.81
N SER A 39 -9.75 -6.38 -5.43
CA SER A 39 -9.88 -6.18 -6.88
C SER A 39 -9.56 -4.75 -7.32
N THR A 40 -9.61 -3.77 -6.39
CA THR A 40 -9.39 -2.35 -6.71
C THR A 40 -8.47 -1.66 -5.70
N PHE A 41 -7.76 -0.65 -6.17
CA PHE A 41 -6.92 0.21 -5.33
C PHE A 41 -7.75 0.91 -4.24
N ASP A 42 -8.97 1.36 -4.55
CA ASP A 42 -9.88 1.98 -3.56
C ASP A 42 -10.24 1.04 -2.40
N SER A 43 -10.43 -0.26 -2.69
CA SER A 43 -10.69 -1.27 -1.66
C SER A 43 -9.49 -1.43 -0.72
N PHE A 44 -8.27 -1.33 -1.27
CA PHE A 44 -7.06 -1.28 -0.48
C PHE A 44 -6.98 -0.01 0.36
N LEU A 45 -7.24 1.19 -0.21
CA LEU A 45 -7.25 2.45 0.55
C LEU A 45 -8.26 2.43 1.71
N ASN A 46 -9.43 1.84 1.52
CA ASN A 46 -10.44 1.65 2.57
C ASN A 46 -9.96 0.70 3.67
N THR A 47 -9.27 -0.38 3.29
CA THR A 47 -8.67 -1.32 4.24
C THR A 47 -7.57 -0.65 5.05
N VAL A 48 -6.71 0.14 4.40
CA VAL A 48 -5.68 0.93 5.08
C VAL A 48 -6.33 1.94 6.02
N THR A 49 -7.36 2.67 5.58
CA THR A 49 -8.11 3.63 6.42
C THR A 49 -8.58 3.01 7.72
N ARG A 50 -9.25 1.85 7.65
CA ARG A 50 -9.72 1.11 8.83
C ARG A 50 -8.58 0.57 9.68
N GLY A 51 -7.47 0.17 9.05
CA GLY A 51 -6.33 -0.42 9.74
C GLY A 51 -5.45 0.61 10.46
N ILE A 52 -5.27 1.81 9.90
CA ILE A 52 -4.36 2.78 10.48
C ILE A 52 -5.06 3.84 11.32
N THR A 53 -6.37 4.10 11.19
CA THR A 53 -7.10 5.10 12.01
C THR A 53 -6.32 6.41 12.22
N ALA A 54 -5.95 7.06 11.12
CA ALA A 54 -5.09 8.25 11.15
C ALA A 54 -5.84 9.52 11.59
N HIS A 55 -5.12 10.47 12.19
CA HIS A 55 -5.66 11.78 12.62
C HIS A 55 -6.24 12.60 11.45
N PHE A 56 -5.68 12.43 10.25
CA PHE A 56 -6.17 13.06 9.02
C PHE A 56 -7.43 12.38 8.43
N GLY A 57 -7.97 11.36 9.12
CA GLY A 57 -9.14 10.62 8.68
C GLY A 57 -8.83 9.63 7.56
N ALA A 58 -9.65 9.66 6.51
CA ALA A 58 -9.64 8.63 5.50
C ALA A 58 -8.43 8.73 4.57
N VAL A 59 -7.81 7.58 4.28
CA VAL A 59 -6.70 7.49 3.34
C VAL A 59 -7.23 7.71 1.92
N ARG A 60 -6.59 8.63 1.20
CA ARG A 60 -6.88 8.95 -0.20
C ARG A 60 -5.68 8.69 -1.10
N ASN A 61 -4.48 8.67 -0.51
CA ASN A 61 -3.23 8.57 -1.22
C ASN A 61 -2.24 7.67 -0.47
N ILE A 62 -1.42 6.94 -1.25
CA ILE A 62 -0.28 6.17 -0.77
C ILE A 62 0.95 6.71 -1.50
N TYR A 63 2.03 6.93 -0.76
CA TYR A 63 3.28 7.48 -1.26
C TYR A 63 4.47 6.60 -0.91
N THR A 64 5.49 6.63 -1.76
CA THR A 64 6.83 6.14 -1.38
C THR A 64 7.48 7.13 -0.41
N PRO A 65 8.19 6.66 0.64
CA PRO A 65 8.72 7.53 1.69
C PRO A 65 9.82 8.48 1.18
N ASN A 66 10.74 7.99 0.34
CA ASN A 66 11.96 8.75 0.01
C ASN A 66 11.72 9.84 -1.04
N LYS A 67 10.83 9.59 -2.00
CA LYS A 67 10.61 10.49 -3.13
C LYS A 67 9.21 11.07 -3.20
N GLY A 68 8.32 10.72 -2.27
CA GLY A 68 6.92 11.16 -2.26
C GLY A 68 6.16 10.81 -3.53
N HIS A 69 6.58 9.78 -4.27
CA HIS A 69 5.88 9.38 -5.50
C HIS A 69 4.58 8.71 -5.12
N ARG A 70 3.48 9.18 -5.72
CA ARG A 70 2.14 8.64 -5.50
C ARG A 70 2.03 7.26 -6.15
N VAL A 71 1.58 6.28 -5.38
CA VAL A 71 1.18 4.97 -5.87
C VAL A 71 -0.22 5.08 -6.45
N ALA A 72 -0.38 4.72 -7.72
CA ALA A 72 -1.65 4.86 -8.43
C ALA A 72 -2.51 3.59 -8.42
N ASN A 73 -1.90 2.41 -8.22
CA ASN A 73 -2.58 1.11 -8.29
C ASN A 73 -1.85 0.03 -7.48
N LEU A 74 -2.44 -1.18 -7.43
CA LEU A 74 -1.92 -2.31 -6.65
C LEU A 74 -0.66 -2.94 -7.28
N GLU A 75 -0.48 -2.76 -8.59
CA GLU A 75 0.67 -3.28 -9.34
C GLU A 75 1.96 -2.60 -8.90
N GLN A 76 1.90 -1.29 -8.65
CA GLN A 76 3.01 -0.48 -8.14
C GLN A 76 3.40 -0.75 -6.68
N LEU A 77 2.58 -1.49 -5.93
CA LEU A 77 2.96 -1.96 -4.60
C LEU A 77 3.96 -3.10 -4.72
N VAL A 78 5.05 -3.03 -3.98
CA VAL A 78 6.12 -4.02 -3.98
C VAL A 78 6.06 -4.79 -2.67
N HIS A 79 6.16 -6.12 -2.75
CA HIS A 79 6.18 -6.97 -1.56
C HIS A 79 7.39 -6.64 -0.69
N GLY A 80 7.19 -6.47 0.61
CA GLY A 80 8.22 -6.15 1.59
C GLY A 80 8.48 -4.65 1.77
N GLU A 81 7.95 -3.79 0.91
CA GLU A 81 8.24 -2.36 0.92
C GLU A 81 7.36 -1.56 1.88
N ILE A 82 7.86 -0.36 2.20
CA ILE A 82 7.23 0.61 3.09
C ILE A 82 6.57 1.76 2.30
N TYR A 83 5.46 2.24 2.81
CA TYR A 83 4.69 3.33 2.20
C TYR A 83 4.12 4.29 3.25
N VAL A 84 3.76 5.49 2.83
CA VAL A 84 3.12 6.50 3.67
C VAL A 84 1.70 6.76 3.17
N ALA A 85 0.72 6.57 4.04
CA ALA A 85 -0.67 6.91 3.80
C ALA A 85 -0.94 8.36 4.14
N ALA A 86 -1.68 9.06 3.28
CA ALA A 86 -2.15 10.41 3.49
C ALA A 86 -3.62 10.57 3.08
N GLY A 87 -4.29 11.55 3.68
CA GLY A 87 -5.60 12.03 3.24
C GLY A 87 -5.48 12.94 2.00
N SER A 88 -6.32 13.96 1.93
CA SER A 88 -6.25 15.02 0.91
C SER A 88 -5.14 16.05 1.19
N GLU A 89 -4.42 15.92 2.30
CA GLU A 89 -3.31 16.78 2.67
C GLU A 89 -2.03 16.47 1.89
N ARG A 90 -1.08 17.42 1.92
CA ARG A 90 0.26 17.20 1.35
C ARG A 90 1.06 16.22 2.20
N LEU A 91 1.92 15.45 1.53
CA LEU A 91 2.90 14.59 2.20
C LEU A 91 3.87 15.47 3.01
N LYS A 92 3.97 15.18 4.30
CA LYS A 92 4.92 15.79 5.23
C LYS A 92 6.21 14.96 5.19
N LYS A 93 7.36 15.64 5.19
CA LYS A 93 8.64 14.95 5.39
C LYS A 93 8.64 14.35 6.79
N MET A 94 8.96 13.07 6.86
CA MET A 94 9.21 12.33 8.09
C MET A 94 10.68 12.37 8.43
#